data_AF-A0A2V9V2U0-F1
#
_entry.id   AF-A0A2V9V2U0-F1
#
_cell.length_a   1.000
_cell.length_b   1.000
_cell.length_c   1.000
_cell.angle_alpha   90.00
_cell.angle_beta   90.00
_cell.angle_gamma   90.00
#
_symmetry.space_group_name_H-M   'P 1'
#
loop_
_entity.id
_entity.type
_entity.pdbx_description
1 polymer ?
#
loop_
_entity_poly.entity_id
_entity_poly.type
_entity_poly.pdbx_seq_one_letter_code
_entity_poly.pdbx_strand_id
1 'polypeptide(L)'
;MMRGLFIALSESRRLREIGERSTIGQRISSRFVAGTQVEDALRATAAVNQAGASVSIDNLGENVTNAEEARSSAGLYHQLLDAIAARRLNANISLKLTHMGLDVDENLARELVTGLVTKAASMVPRNFVRVDMEGSAYTQRTLDFVDELHRMPGNQDCVGAVIQAYMRRAESDIRSLLAGGIRIRLCKGAYKEPPDIAFQKKSEVDANYVKLMKILMKSGIYHGLATHDEDIINQAKIFATREGIPRDSFEFQMLYGIRRDLQHSLVRQGWRMRVYIPFGTEWYPYLMRRLAERPANVLFIARNLFRQ
;
A
#
# COMPACT_ATOMS: atom_id res chain seq x y z
N MET A 1 -7.71 -24.23 0.80
CA MET A 1 -8.07 -24.51 -0.61
C MET A 1 -8.44 -23.23 -1.38
N MET A 2 -9.41 -22.43 -0.91
CA MET A 2 -9.86 -21.21 -1.61
C MET A 2 -8.80 -20.10 -1.78
N ARG A 3 -8.01 -19.80 -0.74
CA ARG A 3 -6.92 -18.78 -0.79
C ARG A 3 -5.86 -19.13 -1.85
N GLY A 4 -5.42 -20.38 -1.89
CA GLY A 4 -4.41 -20.85 -2.85
C GLY A 4 -4.91 -20.78 -4.30
N LEU A 5 -6.20 -21.09 -4.53
CA LEU A 5 -6.83 -20.94 -5.83
C LEU A 5 -6.82 -19.48 -6.30
N PHE A 6 -7.29 -18.53 -5.48
CA PHE A 6 -7.30 -17.12 -5.88
C PHE A 6 -5.91 -16.51 -6.08
N ILE A 7 -4.91 -16.94 -5.32
CA ILE A 7 -3.51 -16.55 -5.56
C ILE A 7 -3.05 -17.08 -6.92
N ALA A 8 -3.28 -18.37 -7.22
CA ALA A 8 -2.94 -18.95 -8.52
C ALA A 8 -3.70 -18.27 -9.68
N LEU A 9 -4.96 -17.87 -9.48
CA LEU A 9 -5.74 -17.11 -10.46
C LEU A 9 -5.15 -15.71 -10.71
N SER A 10 -4.54 -15.09 -9.69
CA SER A 10 -3.90 -13.77 -9.83
C SER A 10 -2.63 -13.80 -10.68
N GLU A 11 -1.98 -14.96 -10.81
CA GLU A 11 -0.75 -15.16 -11.59
C GLU A 11 -1.05 -15.55 -13.07
N SER A 12 -2.32 -15.77 -13.43
CA SER A 12 -2.72 -16.22 -14.77
C SER A 12 -2.93 -15.08 -15.77
N ARG A 13 -2.05 -14.98 -16.78
CA ARG A 13 -2.13 -13.96 -17.84
C ARG A 13 -3.41 -14.04 -18.69
N ARG A 14 -3.87 -15.25 -19.05
CA ARG A 14 -5.08 -15.43 -19.87
C ARG A 14 -6.36 -15.00 -19.14
N LEU A 15 -6.47 -15.32 -17.85
CA LEU A 15 -7.63 -14.94 -17.06
C LEU A 15 -7.66 -13.44 -16.77
N ARG A 16 -6.47 -12.85 -16.59
CA ARG A 16 -6.30 -11.40 -16.52
C ARG A 16 -6.88 -10.70 -17.76
N GLU A 17 -6.47 -11.10 -18.96
CA GLU A 17 -6.94 -10.50 -20.22
C GLU A 17 -8.47 -10.58 -20.39
N ILE A 18 -9.06 -11.72 -20.04
CA ILE A 18 -10.52 -11.93 -20.11
C ILE A 18 -11.25 -11.06 -19.08
N GLY A 19 -10.73 -11.00 -17.85
CA GLY A 19 -11.32 -10.24 -16.76
C GLY A 19 -11.29 -8.73 -17.01
N GLU A 20 -10.15 -8.20 -17.44
CA GLU A 20 -9.93 -6.77 -17.67
C GLU A 20 -10.80 -6.20 -18.80
N ARG A 21 -11.10 -7.04 -19.81
CA ARG A 21 -11.97 -6.70 -20.94
C ARG A 21 -13.47 -6.89 -20.66
N SER A 22 -13.85 -7.50 -19.54
CA SER A 22 -15.26 -7.75 -19.22
C SER A 22 -15.91 -6.60 -18.46
N THR A 23 -17.09 -6.17 -18.92
CA THR A 23 -17.96 -5.19 -18.24
C THR A 23 -18.41 -5.66 -16.85
N ILE A 24 -18.67 -6.96 -16.69
CA ILE A 24 -19.01 -7.58 -15.39
C ILE A 24 -17.80 -7.51 -14.46
N GLY A 25 -16.61 -7.82 -14.97
CA GLY A 25 -15.35 -7.70 -14.23
C GLY A 25 -15.10 -6.29 -13.71
N GLN A 26 -15.28 -5.29 -14.58
CA GLN A 26 -15.14 -3.86 -14.24
C GLN A 26 -16.18 -3.40 -13.20
N ARG A 27 -17.43 -3.90 -13.28
CA ARG A 27 -18.46 -3.59 -12.29
C ARG A 27 -18.12 -4.14 -10.90
N ILE A 28 -17.57 -5.35 -10.84
CA ILE A 28 -17.12 -5.96 -9.57
C ILE A 28 -15.91 -5.21 -9.00
N SER A 29 -14.96 -4.83 -9.86
CA SER A 29 -13.72 -4.17 -9.43
C SER A 29 -13.95 -2.75 -8.91
N SER A 30 -14.96 -2.03 -9.42
CA SER A 30 -15.30 -0.63 -9.04
C SER A 30 -15.49 -0.38 -7.53
N ARG A 31 -15.76 -1.43 -6.75
CA ARG A 31 -15.82 -1.32 -5.29
C ARG A 31 -14.44 -1.16 -4.64
N PHE A 32 -13.44 -1.84 -5.20
CA PHE A 32 -12.09 -2.00 -4.64
C PHE A 32 -11.04 -1.19 -5.40
N VAL A 33 -11.36 -0.73 -6.61
CA VAL A 33 -10.53 0.06 -7.51
C VAL A 33 -11.31 1.31 -7.90
N ALA A 34 -10.68 2.47 -7.84
CA ALA A 34 -11.37 3.75 -8.08
C ALA A 34 -11.88 3.89 -9.52
N GLY A 35 -11.15 3.27 -10.46
CA GLY A 35 -11.40 3.30 -11.90
C GLY A 35 -10.10 3.03 -12.65
N THR A 36 -10.08 3.32 -13.95
CA THR A 36 -8.91 3.05 -14.80
C THR A 36 -8.14 4.32 -15.16
N GLN A 37 -8.66 5.50 -14.81
CA GLN A 37 -8.05 6.78 -15.14
C GLN A 37 -7.61 7.55 -13.89
N VAL A 38 -6.64 8.46 -14.07
CA VAL A 38 -6.16 9.36 -13.00
C VAL A 38 -7.32 10.14 -12.37
N GLU A 39 -8.27 10.63 -13.17
CA GLU A 39 -9.42 11.40 -12.68
C GLU A 39 -10.32 10.57 -11.76
N ASP A 40 -10.46 9.27 -12.00
CA ASP A 40 -11.22 8.38 -11.13
C ASP A 40 -10.59 8.28 -9.75
N ALA A 41 -9.26 8.14 -9.70
CA ALA A 41 -8.49 8.12 -8.46
C ALA A 41 -8.61 9.44 -7.70
N LEU A 42 -8.56 10.59 -8.39
CA LEU A 42 -8.69 11.91 -7.80
C LEU A 42 -10.09 12.16 -7.23
N ARG A 43 -11.15 11.74 -7.95
CA ARG A 43 -12.54 11.81 -7.47
C ARG A 43 -12.75 10.96 -6.23
N ALA A 44 -12.24 9.71 -6.24
CA ALA A 44 -12.30 8.84 -5.07
C ALA A 44 -11.50 9.42 -3.88
N THR A 45 -10.36 10.04 -4.18
CA THR A 45 -9.52 10.71 -3.18
C THR A 45 -10.26 11.86 -2.49
N ALA A 46 -10.89 12.74 -3.27
CA ALA A 46 -11.67 13.85 -2.74
C ALA A 46 -12.80 13.36 -1.80
N ALA A 47 -13.52 12.30 -2.20
CA ALA A 47 -14.57 11.71 -1.38
C ALA A 47 -14.04 11.15 -0.04
N VAL A 48 -12.87 10.49 -0.06
CA VAL A 48 -12.24 9.97 1.16
C VAL A 48 -11.72 11.10 2.05
N ASN A 49 -11.14 12.15 1.47
CA ASN A 49 -10.70 13.34 2.22
C ASN A 49 -11.89 14.05 2.88
N GLN A 50 -13.02 14.18 2.18
CA GLN A 50 -14.25 14.73 2.75
C GLN A 50 -14.78 13.90 3.92
N ALA A 51 -14.57 12.58 3.90
CA ALA A 51 -14.90 11.68 5.01
C ALA A 51 -13.88 11.71 6.17
N GLY A 52 -12.85 12.56 6.10
CA GLY A 52 -11.88 12.80 7.17
C GLY A 52 -10.66 11.87 7.16
N ALA A 53 -10.43 11.10 6.08
CA ALA A 53 -9.27 10.22 5.93
C ALA A 53 -8.30 10.73 4.84
N SER A 54 -7.01 10.48 5.01
CA SER A 54 -5.99 10.71 3.97
C SER A 54 -5.97 9.55 2.97
N VAL A 55 -5.21 9.70 1.88
CA VAL A 55 -5.15 8.68 0.81
C VAL A 55 -3.72 8.31 0.44
N SER A 56 -3.52 7.05 0.05
CA SER A 56 -2.35 6.57 -0.69
C SER A 56 -2.84 6.10 -2.06
N ILE A 57 -2.42 6.76 -3.15
CA ILE A 57 -2.84 6.40 -4.51
C ILE A 57 -1.79 5.47 -5.12
N ASP A 58 -2.23 4.33 -5.66
CA ASP A 58 -1.38 3.32 -6.33
C ASP A 58 -1.85 3.12 -7.77
N ASN A 59 -0.94 3.31 -8.73
CA ASN A 59 -1.17 2.92 -10.12
C ASN A 59 -0.94 1.41 -10.25
N LEU A 60 -2.01 0.67 -10.53
CA LEU A 60 -2.00 -0.77 -10.65
C LEU A 60 -1.15 -1.21 -11.84
N GLY A 61 -0.14 -2.01 -11.53
CA GLY A 61 0.80 -2.64 -12.45
C GLY A 61 2.00 -3.17 -11.64
N GLU A 62 2.58 -4.26 -12.10
CA GLU A 62 3.74 -4.95 -11.51
C GLU A 62 4.55 -5.57 -12.65
N ASN A 63 5.88 -5.65 -12.50
CA ASN A 63 6.79 -6.31 -13.45
C ASN A 63 6.62 -5.83 -14.90
N VAL A 64 6.79 -4.52 -15.13
CA VAL A 64 6.83 -3.99 -16.51
C VAL A 64 7.94 -4.66 -17.28
N THR A 65 7.70 -4.85 -18.58
CA THR A 65 8.60 -5.65 -19.43
C THR A 65 9.52 -4.80 -20.29
N ASN A 66 9.27 -3.50 -20.35
CA ASN A 66 10.05 -2.55 -21.14
C ASN A 66 10.13 -1.16 -20.48
N ALA A 67 11.08 -0.37 -20.96
CA ALA A 67 11.37 0.96 -20.42
C ALA A 67 10.26 1.99 -20.70
N GLU A 68 9.47 1.81 -21.76
CA GLU A 68 8.38 2.71 -22.12
C GLU A 68 7.22 2.60 -21.12
N GLU A 69 6.85 1.38 -20.74
CA GLU A 69 5.87 1.11 -19.67
C GLU A 69 6.30 1.75 -18.34
N ALA A 70 7.58 1.61 -17.96
CA ALA A 70 8.13 2.22 -16.75
C ALA A 70 8.01 3.77 -16.78
N ARG A 71 8.39 4.39 -17.90
CA ARG A 71 8.27 5.85 -18.09
C ARG A 71 6.83 6.32 -18.09
N SER A 72 5.92 5.57 -18.72
CA SER A 72 4.49 5.86 -18.73
C SER A 72 3.92 5.84 -17.30
N SER A 73 4.27 4.82 -16.51
CA SER A 73 3.88 4.72 -15.10
C SER A 73 4.40 5.89 -14.27
N ALA A 74 5.67 6.24 -14.43
CA ALA A 74 6.26 7.42 -13.78
C ALA A 74 5.51 8.72 -14.17
N GLY A 75 5.16 8.87 -15.45
CA GLY A 75 4.36 9.99 -15.95
C GLY A 75 3.02 10.12 -15.25
N LEU A 76 2.31 9.01 -15.01
CA LEU A 76 1.05 9.01 -14.26
C LEU A 76 1.25 9.47 -12.81
N TYR A 77 2.32 9.04 -12.15
CA TYR A 77 2.63 9.52 -10.80
C TYR A 77 2.99 11.01 -10.77
N HIS A 78 3.71 11.53 -11.76
CA HIS A 78 3.96 12.96 -11.88
C HIS A 78 2.67 13.76 -12.04
N GLN A 79 1.73 13.29 -12.87
CA GLN A 79 0.40 13.89 -13.04
C GLN A 79 -0.41 13.85 -11.74
N LEU A 80 -0.37 12.74 -11.00
CA LEU A 80 -1.02 12.61 -9.70
C LEU A 80 -0.47 13.63 -8.69
N LEU A 81 0.86 13.76 -8.59
CA LEU A 81 1.47 14.73 -7.67
C LEU A 81 1.04 16.16 -8.00
N ASP A 82 1.01 16.55 -9.27
CA ASP A 82 0.53 17.87 -9.70
C ASP A 82 -0.94 18.08 -9.34
N ALA A 83 -1.79 17.11 -9.64
CA ALA A 83 -3.22 17.20 -9.36
C ALA A 83 -3.52 17.21 -7.85
N ILE A 84 -2.78 16.45 -7.04
CA ILE A 84 -2.88 16.46 -5.57
C ILE A 84 -2.60 17.86 -5.03
N ALA A 85 -1.52 18.52 -5.48
CA ALA A 85 -1.20 19.88 -5.07
C ALA A 85 -2.26 20.89 -5.55
N ALA A 86 -2.59 20.86 -6.85
CA ALA A 86 -3.53 21.81 -7.45
C ALA A 86 -4.91 21.78 -6.78
N ARG A 87 -5.38 20.57 -6.43
CA ARG A 87 -6.69 20.35 -5.78
C ARG A 87 -6.62 20.35 -4.26
N ARG A 88 -5.42 20.54 -3.67
CA ARG A 88 -5.16 20.50 -2.22
C ARG A 88 -5.68 19.22 -1.55
N LEU A 89 -5.51 18.08 -2.23
CA LEU A 89 -5.94 16.79 -1.71
C LEU A 89 -4.96 16.30 -0.62
N ASN A 90 -5.50 15.67 0.43
CA ASN A 90 -4.69 15.01 1.45
C ASN A 90 -4.36 13.58 0.99
N ALA A 91 -3.38 13.48 0.10
CA ALA A 91 -2.98 12.23 -0.51
C ALA A 91 -1.47 12.17 -0.76
N ASN A 92 -0.94 10.95 -0.73
CA ASN A 92 0.40 10.61 -1.18
C ASN A 92 0.34 9.50 -2.24
N ILE A 93 1.48 9.15 -2.84
CA ILE A 93 1.56 8.07 -3.82
C ILE A 93 2.25 6.84 -3.22
N SER A 94 1.84 5.67 -3.69
CA SER A 94 2.43 4.35 -3.43
C SER A 94 2.85 3.76 -4.77
N LEU A 95 4.06 3.23 -4.87
CA LEU A 95 4.58 2.61 -6.09
C LEU A 95 5.32 1.31 -5.78
N LYS A 96 5.52 0.49 -6.81
CA LYS A 96 6.31 -0.75 -6.76
C LYS A 96 7.51 -0.58 -7.67
N LEU A 97 8.69 -1.00 -7.24
CA LEU A 97 9.92 -0.78 -8.01
C LEU A 97 9.91 -1.57 -9.31
N THR A 98 9.30 -2.76 -9.34
CA THR A 98 9.15 -3.52 -10.58
C THR A 98 8.23 -2.83 -11.59
N HIS A 99 7.27 -2.00 -11.15
CA HIS A 99 6.46 -1.16 -12.04
C HIS A 99 7.25 0.05 -12.57
N MET A 100 8.31 0.44 -11.84
CA MET A 100 9.22 1.50 -12.23
C MET A 100 10.41 0.98 -13.05
N GLY A 101 10.40 -0.29 -13.47
CA GLY A 101 11.41 -0.87 -14.35
C GLY A 101 12.60 -1.51 -13.63
N LEU A 102 12.50 -1.85 -12.33
CA LEU A 102 13.60 -2.45 -11.56
C LEU A 102 14.18 -3.74 -12.19
N ASP A 103 13.34 -4.51 -12.88
CA ASP A 103 13.74 -5.74 -13.59
C ASP A 103 14.12 -5.52 -15.06
N VAL A 104 13.85 -4.33 -15.60
CA VAL A 104 14.19 -3.94 -16.97
C VAL A 104 15.56 -3.27 -16.99
N ASP A 105 15.71 -2.22 -16.18
CA ASP A 105 16.94 -1.45 -16.01
C ASP A 105 16.88 -0.76 -14.64
N GLU A 106 17.77 -1.19 -13.73
CA GLU A 106 17.84 -0.63 -12.39
C GLU A 106 18.20 0.87 -12.39
N ASN A 107 19.01 1.34 -13.34
CA ASN A 107 19.36 2.76 -13.45
C ASN A 107 18.15 3.59 -13.88
N LEU A 108 17.34 3.07 -14.81
CA LEU A 108 16.08 3.70 -15.18
C LEU A 108 15.13 3.79 -13.98
N ALA A 109 14.97 2.70 -13.22
CA ALA A 109 14.14 2.73 -12.02
C ALA A 109 14.62 3.78 -11.01
N ARG A 110 15.94 3.87 -10.80
CA ARG A 110 16.58 4.89 -9.96
C ARG A 110 16.28 6.30 -10.44
N GLU A 111 16.47 6.58 -11.72
CA GLU A 111 16.17 7.89 -12.31
C GLU A 111 14.70 8.28 -12.09
N LEU A 112 13.77 7.40 -12.45
CA LEU A 112 12.34 7.69 -12.39
C LEU A 112 11.85 7.90 -10.96
N VAL A 113 12.24 7.01 -10.02
CA VAL A 113 11.79 7.13 -8.62
C VAL A 113 12.46 8.31 -7.92
N THR A 114 13.74 8.59 -8.21
CA THR A 114 14.41 9.79 -7.71
C THR A 114 13.66 11.05 -8.16
N GLY A 115 13.29 11.14 -9.43
CA GLY A 115 12.50 12.27 -9.96
C GLY A 115 11.16 12.45 -9.23
N LEU A 116 10.47 11.36 -8.91
CA LEU A 116 9.22 11.40 -8.13
C LEU A 116 9.42 11.87 -6.69
N VAL A 117 10.46 11.36 -6.01
CA VAL A 117 10.76 11.75 -4.61
C VAL A 117 11.22 13.20 -4.54
N THR A 118 12.10 13.65 -5.43
CA THR A 118 12.55 15.04 -5.50
C THR A 118 11.39 15.98 -5.79
N LYS A 119 10.46 15.61 -6.68
CA LYS A 119 9.23 16.37 -6.91
C LYS A 119 8.37 16.44 -5.64
N ALA A 120 8.12 15.29 -4.99
CA ALA A 120 7.36 15.26 -3.74
C ALA A 120 8.00 16.15 -2.66
N ALA A 121 9.33 16.16 -2.58
CA ALA A 121 10.12 16.95 -1.65
C ALA A 121 10.10 18.47 -1.93
N SER A 122 9.90 18.89 -3.19
CA SER A 122 9.85 20.31 -3.58
C SER A 122 8.46 20.94 -3.50
N MET A 123 7.41 20.13 -3.29
CA MET A 123 6.04 20.61 -3.12
C MET A 123 5.83 21.39 -1.81
N VAL A 124 4.81 22.26 -1.79
CA VAL A 124 4.41 23.03 -0.60
C VAL A 124 2.91 22.83 -0.32
N PRO A 125 2.54 22.13 0.76
CA PRO A 125 3.42 21.35 1.64
C PRO A 125 4.06 20.17 0.91
N ARG A 126 5.15 19.65 1.48
CA ARG A 126 5.87 18.49 0.91
C ARG A 126 4.93 17.29 0.82
N ASN A 127 5.11 16.48 -0.22
CA ASN A 127 4.41 15.21 -0.38
C ASN A 127 5.35 14.03 -0.03
N PHE A 128 4.83 12.81 -0.16
CA PHE A 128 5.48 11.57 0.24
C PHE A 128 5.34 10.50 -0.84
N VAL A 129 6.38 9.68 -1.00
CA VAL A 129 6.38 8.50 -1.86
C VAL A 129 6.56 7.25 -1.00
N ARG A 130 5.58 6.36 -1.01
CA ARG A 130 5.70 5.04 -0.39
C ARG A 130 6.21 4.06 -1.44
N VAL A 131 7.32 3.39 -1.16
CA VAL A 131 7.76 2.22 -1.93
C VAL A 131 7.15 0.98 -1.29
N ASP A 132 6.19 0.38 -1.99
CA ASP A 132 5.50 -0.83 -1.56
C ASP A 132 6.43 -2.04 -1.66
N MET A 133 6.32 -2.96 -0.70
CA MET A 133 7.16 -4.15 -0.62
C MET A 133 6.57 -5.28 -1.44
N GLU A 134 7.38 -5.82 -2.34
CA GLU A 134 7.02 -6.91 -3.23
C GLU A 134 7.39 -8.27 -2.61
N GLY A 135 7.57 -9.32 -3.43
CA GLY A 135 8.01 -10.63 -2.95
C GLY A 135 9.43 -10.59 -2.35
N SER A 136 9.80 -11.63 -1.62
CA SER A 136 11.07 -11.72 -0.88
C SER A 136 12.32 -11.52 -1.74
N ALA A 137 12.27 -11.86 -3.03
CA ALA A 137 13.33 -11.63 -4.01
C ALA A 137 13.70 -10.14 -4.16
N TYR A 138 12.77 -9.23 -3.86
CA TYR A 138 12.95 -7.78 -3.99
C TYR A 138 13.25 -7.07 -2.68
N THR A 139 13.15 -7.76 -1.52
CA THR A 139 13.19 -7.09 -0.21
C THR A 139 14.46 -6.30 0.00
N GLN A 140 15.63 -6.91 -0.19
CA GLN A 140 16.90 -6.21 0.06
C GLN A 140 17.09 -5.03 -0.89
N ARG A 141 16.91 -5.26 -2.20
CA ARG A 141 17.00 -4.21 -3.23
C ARG A 141 16.08 -3.03 -2.92
N THR A 142 14.86 -3.30 -2.46
CA THR A 142 13.89 -2.26 -2.08
C THR A 142 14.33 -1.45 -0.88
N LEU A 143 14.85 -2.11 0.16
CA LEU A 143 15.32 -1.42 1.37
C LEU A 143 16.53 -0.54 1.08
N ASP A 144 17.51 -1.06 0.34
CA ASP A 144 18.71 -0.30 -0.05
C ASP A 144 18.34 0.93 -0.89
N PHE A 145 17.41 0.75 -1.84
CA PHE A 145 16.91 1.83 -2.69
C PHE A 145 16.24 2.94 -1.88
N VAL A 146 15.33 2.59 -0.96
CA VAL A 146 14.63 3.58 -0.12
C VAL A 146 15.60 4.32 0.79
N ASP A 147 16.57 3.60 1.35
CA ASP A 147 17.58 4.14 2.25
C ASP A 147 18.52 5.13 1.54
N GLU A 148 18.97 4.80 0.33
CA GLU A 148 19.71 5.73 -0.54
C GLU A 148 18.92 6.99 -0.86
N LEU A 149 17.67 6.84 -1.33
CA LEU A 149 16.81 7.97 -1.66
C LEU A 149 16.55 8.89 -0.46
N HIS A 150 16.34 8.30 0.73
CA HIS A 150 16.08 9.06 1.95
C HIS A 150 17.29 9.90 2.37
N ARG A 151 18.51 9.40 2.16
CA ARG A 151 19.76 10.12 2.49
C ARG A 151 20.07 11.26 1.53
N MET A 152 19.50 11.28 0.33
CA MET A 152 19.72 12.38 -0.61
C MET A 152 19.31 13.73 0.02
N PRO A 153 20.09 14.81 -0.18
CA PRO A 153 19.77 16.11 0.39
C PRO A 153 18.36 16.59 0.02
N GLY A 154 17.56 16.91 1.02
CA GLY A 154 16.18 17.36 0.84
C GLY A 154 15.16 16.22 0.78
N ASN A 155 15.53 14.95 0.58
CA ASN A 155 14.54 13.87 0.49
C ASN A 155 14.09 13.31 1.85
N GLN A 156 14.68 13.79 2.95
CA GLN A 156 14.30 13.39 4.30
C GLN A 156 12.79 13.57 4.51
N ASP A 157 12.17 12.57 5.15
CA ASP A 157 10.72 12.47 5.38
C ASP A 157 9.80 12.41 4.14
N CYS A 158 10.33 12.37 2.92
CA CYS A 158 9.56 12.33 1.67
C CYS A 158 9.50 10.93 1.02
N VAL A 159 10.21 9.94 1.55
CA VAL A 159 10.17 8.55 1.07
C VAL A 159 10.16 7.56 2.23
N GLY A 160 9.61 6.37 2.02
CA GLY A 160 9.73 5.27 2.98
C GLY A 160 9.25 3.93 2.45
N ALA A 161 9.53 2.87 3.21
CA ALA A 161 9.33 1.48 2.80
C ALA A 161 8.11 0.82 3.44
N VAL A 162 7.71 -0.34 2.91
CA VAL A 162 6.76 -1.26 3.57
C VAL A 162 7.53 -2.42 4.19
N ILE A 163 7.12 -2.86 5.38
CA ILE A 163 7.61 -4.10 6.01
C ILE A 163 6.45 -5.07 6.19
N GLN A 164 6.72 -6.36 5.93
CA GLN A 164 5.74 -7.43 6.01
C GLN A 164 5.99 -8.28 7.26
N ALA A 165 5.02 -8.28 8.19
CA ALA A 165 5.15 -8.91 9.51
C ALA A 165 5.31 -10.43 9.48
N TYR A 166 4.92 -11.10 8.39
CA TYR A 166 5.14 -12.54 8.22
C TYR A 166 6.61 -12.92 7.97
N MET A 167 7.50 -11.97 7.64
CA MET A 167 8.90 -12.28 7.35
C MET A 167 9.69 -12.41 8.63
N ARG A 168 10.55 -13.42 8.73
CA ARG A 168 11.42 -13.62 9.90
C ARG A 168 12.42 -12.47 10.07
N ARG A 169 12.85 -11.85 8.96
CA ARG A 169 13.75 -10.67 8.93
C ARG A 169 13.09 -9.33 9.29
N ALA A 170 11.77 -9.28 9.45
CA ALA A 170 11.04 -8.02 9.56
C ALA A 170 11.49 -7.13 10.74
N GLU A 171 11.88 -7.73 11.88
CA GLU A 171 12.34 -6.93 13.03
C GLU A 171 13.69 -6.27 12.78
N SER A 172 14.66 -7.01 12.22
CA SER A 172 15.97 -6.44 11.92
C SER A 172 15.86 -5.34 10.88
N ASP A 173 15.04 -5.53 9.85
CA ASP A 173 14.81 -4.52 8.81
C ASP A 173 14.16 -3.26 9.40
N ILE A 174 13.17 -3.41 10.30
CA ILE A 174 12.57 -2.26 11.02
C ILE A 174 13.64 -1.49 11.79
N ARG A 175 14.49 -2.18 12.55
CA ARG A 175 15.52 -1.52 13.36
C ARG A 175 16.50 -0.74 12.50
N SER A 176 16.93 -1.30 11.36
CA SER A 176 17.80 -0.61 10.41
C SER A 176 17.15 0.65 9.83
N LEU A 177 15.89 0.55 9.38
CA LEU A 177 15.16 1.71 8.84
C LEU A 177 14.92 2.79 9.90
N LEU A 178 14.61 2.40 11.13
CA LEU A 178 14.43 3.35 12.25
C LEU A 178 15.73 4.08 12.58
N ALA A 179 16.88 3.42 12.52
CA ALA A 179 18.18 4.06 12.73
C ALA A 179 18.46 5.16 11.68
N GLY A 180 17.90 5.02 10.47
CA GLY A 180 17.96 6.02 9.41
C GLY A 180 16.85 7.08 9.46
N GLY A 181 15.92 7.03 10.42
CA GLY A 181 14.78 7.97 10.47
C GLY A 181 13.66 7.65 9.47
N ILE A 182 13.66 6.47 8.84
CA ILE A 182 12.79 6.18 7.71
C ILE A 182 11.39 5.76 8.18
N ARG A 183 10.36 6.40 7.60
CA ARG A 183 8.95 6.08 7.87
C ARG A 183 8.60 4.70 7.29
N ILE A 184 7.92 3.86 8.07
CA ILE A 184 7.52 2.50 7.67
C ILE A 184 6.00 2.37 7.60
N ARG A 185 5.51 1.62 6.60
CA ARG A 185 4.16 1.03 6.60
C ARG A 185 4.29 -0.45 6.98
N LEU A 186 3.63 -0.88 8.05
CA LEU A 186 3.61 -2.28 8.49
C LEU A 186 2.36 -2.99 7.99
N CYS A 187 2.53 -4.09 7.25
CA CYS A 187 1.44 -4.96 6.79
C CYS A 187 1.69 -6.41 7.22
N LYS A 188 0.73 -7.33 7.03
CA LYS A 188 0.94 -8.75 7.33
C LYS A 188 1.87 -9.44 6.32
N GLY A 189 1.73 -9.12 5.04
CA GLY A 189 2.36 -9.81 3.91
C GLY A 189 1.30 -10.39 2.96
N ALA A 190 1.54 -10.25 1.65
CA ALA A 190 0.56 -10.58 0.61
C ALA A 190 1.03 -11.68 -0.36
N TYR A 191 2.31 -12.02 -0.35
CA TYR A 191 2.91 -13.00 -1.25
C TYR A 191 2.94 -14.40 -0.63
N LYS A 192 3.20 -15.41 -1.46
CA LYS A 192 3.39 -16.78 -0.99
C LYS A 192 4.90 -17.02 -0.84
N GLU A 193 5.33 -17.16 0.41
CA GLU A 193 6.75 -17.31 0.76
C GLU A 193 7.00 -18.64 1.48
N PRO A 194 8.18 -19.25 1.31
CA PRO A 194 8.52 -20.52 1.94
C PRO A 194 8.70 -20.39 3.47
N PRO A 195 8.52 -21.51 4.22
CA PRO A 195 8.48 -21.50 5.69
C PRO A 195 9.81 -21.17 6.38
N ASP A 196 10.92 -21.33 5.68
CA ASP A 196 12.27 -20.97 6.10
C ASP A 196 12.42 -19.46 6.26
N ILE A 197 11.77 -18.65 5.41
CA ILE A 197 11.86 -17.17 5.46
C ILE A 197 10.61 -16.49 6.03
N ALA A 198 9.46 -17.17 6.05
CA ALA A 198 8.19 -16.59 6.49
C ALA A 198 7.38 -17.49 7.45
N PHE A 199 6.75 -16.85 8.44
CA PHE A 199 5.78 -17.48 9.34
C PHE A 199 4.55 -17.95 8.56
N GLN A 200 4.16 -19.21 8.76
CA GLN A 200 3.06 -19.82 8.02
C GLN A 200 1.74 -19.78 8.82
N LYS A 201 1.81 -19.85 10.15
CA LYS A 201 0.61 -19.82 11.00
C LYS A 201 0.14 -18.37 11.18
N LYS A 202 -1.16 -18.13 10.99
CA LYS A 202 -1.78 -16.82 11.20
C LYS A 202 -1.46 -16.25 12.59
N SER A 203 -1.50 -17.09 13.64
CA SER A 203 -1.19 -16.67 15.01
C SER A 203 0.24 -16.15 15.18
N GLU A 204 1.22 -16.75 14.50
CA GLU A 204 2.62 -16.28 14.52
C GLU A 204 2.76 -14.95 13.77
N VAL A 205 2.10 -14.80 12.63
CA VAL A 205 2.08 -13.53 11.86
C VAL A 205 1.43 -12.42 12.67
N ASP A 206 0.30 -12.68 13.33
CA ASP A 206 -0.41 -11.68 14.14
C ASP A 206 0.40 -11.29 15.38
N ALA A 207 1.00 -12.27 16.06
CA ALA A 207 1.88 -12.02 17.20
C ALA A 207 3.09 -11.16 16.80
N ASN A 208 3.72 -11.48 15.66
CA ASN A 208 4.84 -10.69 15.16
C ASN A 208 4.39 -9.29 14.72
N TYR A 209 3.23 -9.15 14.06
CA TYR A 209 2.68 -7.83 13.72
C TYR A 209 2.53 -6.96 14.97
N VAL A 210 1.91 -7.50 16.04
CA VAL A 210 1.72 -6.75 17.29
C VAL A 210 3.06 -6.36 17.92
N LYS A 211 4.05 -7.25 17.90
CA LYS A 211 5.41 -6.96 18.38
C LYS A 211 6.03 -5.79 17.60
N LEU A 212 6.04 -5.88 16.28
CA LEU A 212 6.64 -4.88 15.39
C LEU A 212 5.92 -3.53 15.45
N MET A 213 4.59 -3.55 15.50
CA MET A 213 3.74 -2.36 15.71
C MET A 213 4.16 -1.59 16.96
N LYS A 214 4.39 -2.27 18.08
CA LYS A 214 4.80 -1.62 19.34
C LYS A 214 6.18 -0.97 19.22
N ILE A 215 7.11 -1.60 18.50
CA ILE A 215 8.44 -1.02 18.21
C ILE A 215 8.27 0.28 17.42
N LEU A 216 7.48 0.24 16.34
CA LEU A 216 7.21 1.40 15.49
C LEU A 216 6.53 2.52 16.28
N MET A 217 5.47 2.23 17.05
CA MET A 217 4.74 3.25 17.79
C MET A 217 5.60 3.97 18.86
N LYS A 218 6.66 3.33 19.36
CA LYS A 218 7.59 3.93 20.33
C LYS A 218 8.76 4.68 19.69
N SER A 219 8.92 4.66 18.36
CA SER A 219 10.09 5.22 17.68
C SER A 219 10.10 6.76 17.64
N GLY A 220 8.95 7.40 17.82
CA GLY A 220 8.79 8.85 17.62
C GLY A 220 8.68 9.26 16.15
N ILE A 221 8.75 8.31 15.20
CA ILE A 221 8.63 8.55 13.76
C ILE A 221 7.21 8.21 13.30
N TYR A 222 6.64 9.01 12.40
CA TYR A 222 5.29 8.79 11.92
C TYR A 222 5.19 7.57 10.99
N HIS A 223 4.47 6.54 11.44
CA HIS A 223 4.33 5.26 10.74
C HIS A 223 2.89 4.91 10.38
N GLY A 224 2.73 4.01 9.41
CA GLY A 224 1.44 3.48 8.98
C GLY A 224 1.22 2.04 9.45
N LEU A 225 0.13 1.78 10.16
CA LEU A 225 -0.29 0.44 10.57
C LEU A 225 -1.36 -0.07 9.59
N ALA A 226 -0.93 -0.77 8.55
CA ALA A 226 -1.82 -1.29 7.50
C ALA A 226 -2.44 -2.63 7.88
N THR A 227 -3.70 -2.61 8.33
CA THR A 227 -4.45 -3.82 8.71
C THR A 227 -5.96 -3.56 8.76
N HIS A 228 -6.76 -4.60 8.50
CA HIS A 228 -8.21 -4.63 8.71
C HIS A 228 -8.62 -5.57 9.86
N ASP A 229 -7.65 -5.95 10.68
CA ASP A 229 -7.81 -6.85 11.81
C ASP A 229 -8.15 -6.03 13.06
N GLU A 230 -9.39 -6.16 13.54
CA GLU A 230 -9.89 -5.37 14.66
C GLU A 230 -9.17 -5.66 15.97
N ASP A 231 -8.72 -6.90 16.17
CA ASP A 231 -8.01 -7.28 17.39
C ASP A 231 -6.64 -6.59 17.45
N ILE A 232 -5.94 -6.52 16.31
CA ILE A 232 -4.68 -5.80 16.19
C ILE A 232 -4.89 -4.29 16.39
N ILE A 233 -5.94 -3.72 15.78
CA ILE A 233 -6.27 -2.30 15.91
C ILE A 233 -6.58 -1.95 17.37
N ASN A 234 -7.38 -2.78 18.06
CA ASN A 234 -7.71 -2.58 19.45
C ASN A 234 -6.46 -2.69 20.34
N GLN A 235 -5.56 -3.63 20.06
CA GLN A 235 -4.27 -3.71 20.76
C GLN A 235 -3.40 -2.47 20.55
N ALA A 236 -3.38 -1.91 19.33
CA ALA A 236 -2.68 -0.66 19.04
C ALA A 236 -3.27 0.50 19.88
N LYS A 237 -4.60 0.62 19.91
CA LYS A 237 -5.29 1.67 20.69
C LYS A 237 -4.98 1.55 22.19
N ILE A 238 -5.09 0.35 22.76
CA ILE A 238 -4.80 0.08 24.17
C ILE A 238 -3.34 0.43 24.49
N PHE A 239 -2.41 0.00 23.63
CA PHE A 239 -0.99 0.28 23.79
C PHE A 239 -0.71 1.79 23.72
N ALA A 240 -1.28 2.50 22.74
CA ALA A 240 -1.14 3.95 22.62
C ALA A 240 -1.63 4.69 23.87
N THR A 241 -2.81 4.32 24.39
CA THR A 241 -3.36 4.92 25.62
C THR A 241 -2.45 4.65 26.82
N ARG A 242 -1.98 3.41 26.98
CA ARG A 242 -1.12 3.01 28.11
C ARG A 242 0.23 3.73 28.10
N GLU A 243 0.83 3.88 26.93
CA GLU A 243 2.15 4.51 26.78
C GLU A 243 2.07 6.04 26.57
N GLY A 244 0.87 6.64 26.59
CA GLY A 244 0.69 8.07 26.36
C GLY A 244 1.01 8.54 24.93
N ILE A 245 0.92 7.66 23.94
CA ILE A 245 1.25 7.96 22.54
C ILE A 245 0.08 8.72 21.89
N PRO A 246 0.32 9.92 21.31
CA PRO A 246 -0.73 10.72 20.67
C PRO A 246 -1.43 9.99 19.52
N ARG A 247 -2.73 10.27 19.30
CA ARG A 247 -3.51 9.62 18.23
C ARG A 247 -3.09 10.03 16.81
N ASP A 248 -2.32 11.10 16.70
CA ASP A 248 -1.82 11.69 15.47
C ASP A 248 -0.32 11.46 15.24
N SER A 249 0.36 10.66 16.07
CA SER A 249 1.75 10.26 15.86
C SER A 249 1.91 9.04 14.93
N PHE A 250 0.81 8.36 14.59
CA PHE A 250 0.75 7.29 13.61
C PHE A 250 -0.63 7.28 12.94
N GLU A 251 -0.79 6.47 11.88
CA GLU A 251 -2.08 6.26 11.23
C GLU A 251 -2.39 4.77 11.07
N PHE A 252 -3.68 4.43 11.14
CA PHE A 252 -4.17 3.18 10.60
C PHE A 252 -4.30 3.30 9.08
N GLN A 253 -4.08 2.21 8.37
CA GLN A 253 -4.20 2.19 6.91
C GLN A 253 -5.04 1.00 6.45
N MET A 254 -5.95 1.25 5.51
CA MET A 254 -6.87 0.23 5.00
C MET A 254 -7.06 0.41 3.51
N LEU A 255 -7.37 -0.69 2.84
CA LEU A 255 -7.67 -0.68 1.41
C LEU A 255 -9.05 -0.09 1.11
N TYR A 256 -9.14 0.58 -0.02
CA TYR A 256 -10.38 1.10 -0.57
C TYR A 256 -11.44 0.00 -0.70
N GLY A 257 -12.69 0.32 -0.34
CA GLY A 257 -13.80 -0.62 -0.43
C GLY A 257 -13.91 -1.65 0.70
N ILE A 258 -12.88 -1.81 1.55
CA ILE A 258 -12.83 -2.83 2.60
C ILE A 258 -13.02 -2.22 3.99
N ARG A 259 -14.04 -2.70 4.72
CA ARG A 259 -14.35 -2.26 6.09
C ARG A 259 -14.53 -0.73 6.21
N ARG A 260 -15.30 -0.14 5.30
CA ARG A 260 -15.64 1.31 5.32
C ARG A 260 -16.27 1.73 6.66
N ASP A 261 -17.04 0.85 7.28
CA ASP A 261 -17.58 0.98 8.64
C ASP A 261 -16.47 1.26 9.67
N LEU A 262 -15.40 0.47 9.63
CA LEU A 262 -14.28 0.59 10.56
C LEU A 262 -13.44 1.83 10.25
N GLN A 263 -13.23 2.14 8.96
CA GLN A 263 -12.54 3.38 8.54
C GLN A 263 -13.26 4.61 9.12
N HIS A 264 -14.57 4.73 8.92
CA HIS A 264 -15.36 5.84 9.47
C HIS A 264 -15.40 5.84 11.00
N SER A 265 -15.43 4.66 11.62
CA SER A 265 -15.40 4.54 13.09
C SER A 265 -14.08 5.06 13.67
N LEU A 266 -12.94 4.73 13.07
CA LEU A 266 -11.62 5.20 13.50
C LEU A 266 -11.47 6.72 13.35
N VAL A 267 -11.92 7.27 12.21
CA VAL A 267 -11.93 8.73 11.99
C VAL A 267 -12.78 9.45 13.04
N ARG A 268 -14.01 8.97 13.32
CA ARG A 268 -14.88 9.55 14.36
C ARG A 268 -14.29 9.46 15.76
N GLN A 269 -13.47 8.45 16.03
CA GLN A 269 -12.72 8.31 17.28
C GLN A 269 -11.45 9.19 17.32
N GLY A 270 -11.17 9.98 16.28
CA GLY A 270 -10.03 10.89 16.21
C GLY A 270 -8.69 10.21 15.88
N TRP A 271 -8.71 8.98 15.36
CA TRP A 271 -7.49 8.32 14.87
C TRP A 271 -7.21 8.74 13.44
N ARG A 272 -5.91 8.91 13.10
CA ARG A 272 -5.51 9.13 11.71
C ARG A 272 -5.76 7.86 10.90
N MET A 273 -6.35 8.05 9.72
CA MET A 273 -6.76 6.98 8.81
C MET A 273 -6.26 7.33 7.41
N ARG A 274 -5.54 6.41 6.77
CA ARG A 274 -5.21 6.48 5.33
C ARG A 274 -5.89 5.37 4.56
N VAL A 275 -6.59 5.70 3.49
CA VAL A 275 -7.16 4.71 2.57
C VAL A 275 -6.22 4.51 1.38
N TYR A 276 -5.85 3.27 1.10
CA TYR A 276 -5.09 2.91 -0.10
C TYR A 276 -6.05 2.75 -1.27
N ILE A 277 -5.96 3.65 -2.25
CA ILE A 277 -6.81 3.71 -3.43
C ILE A 277 -6.00 3.23 -4.65
N PRO A 278 -6.25 2.00 -5.12
CA PRO A 278 -5.70 1.53 -6.38
C PRO A 278 -6.54 2.06 -7.55
N PHE A 279 -5.89 2.34 -8.67
CA PHE A 279 -6.52 2.67 -9.95
C PHE A 279 -5.68 2.15 -11.11
N GLY A 280 -6.24 2.09 -12.32
CA GLY A 280 -5.51 1.68 -13.51
C GLY A 280 -6.10 0.45 -14.19
N THR A 281 -5.55 0.11 -15.34
CA THR A 281 -6.06 -0.96 -16.21
C THR A 281 -5.70 -2.36 -15.70
N GLU A 282 -4.60 -2.51 -14.95
CA GLU A 282 -4.11 -3.81 -14.45
C GLU A 282 -4.78 -4.28 -13.15
N TRP A 283 -6.09 -4.12 -13.06
CA TRP A 283 -6.82 -4.31 -11.80
C TRP A 283 -7.07 -5.76 -11.41
N TYR A 284 -6.96 -6.70 -12.35
CA TYR A 284 -7.41 -8.08 -12.12
C TYR A 284 -6.54 -8.84 -11.10
N PRO A 285 -5.19 -8.85 -11.18
CA PRO A 285 -4.35 -9.50 -10.17
C PRO A 285 -4.57 -8.93 -8.77
N TYR A 286 -4.76 -7.60 -8.68
CA TYR A 286 -5.10 -6.93 -7.43
C TYR A 286 -6.41 -7.45 -6.84
N LEU A 287 -7.48 -7.48 -7.64
CA LEU A 287 -8.80 -7.97 -7.20
C LEU A 287 -8.75 -9.42 -6.73
N MET A 288 -8.06 -10.31 -7.47
CA MET A 288 -7.93 -11.71 -7.09
C MET A 288 -7.21 -11.89 -5.75
N ARG A 289 -6.16 -11.10 -5.50
CA ARG A 289 -5.48 -11.08 -4.18
C ARG A 289 -6.42 -10.58 -3.08
N ARG A 290 -7.26 -9.55 -3.34
CA ARG A 290 -8.27 -9.08 -2.37
C ARG A 290 -9.32 -10.15 -2.05
N LEU A 291 -9.68 -10.98 -3.04
CA LEU A 291 -10.61 -12.10 -2.86
C LEU A 291 -10.01 -13.25 -2.07
N ALA A 292 -8.72 -13.54 -2.28
CA ALA A 292 -7.99 -14.58 -1.56
C ALA A 292 -7.91 -14.34 -0.05
N GLU A 293 -7.87 -13.07 0.36
CA GLU A 293 -7.61 -12.69 1.76
C GLU A 293 -8.81 -12.88 2.71
N ARG A 294 -10.06 -12.78 2.22
CA ARG A 294 -11.24 -13.00 3.06
C ARG A 294 -12.37 -13.70 2.28
N PRO A 295 -12.85 -14.88 2.72
CA PRO A 295 -14.03 -15.52 2.14
C PRO A 295 -15.29 -14.65 2.16
N ALA A 296 -15.40 -13.74 3.14
CA ALA A 296 -16.48 -12.76 3.20
C ALA A 296 -16.47 -11.78 2.01
N ASN A 297 -15.31 -11.45 1.44
CA ASN A 297 -15.21 -10.63 0.23
C ASN A 297 -15.82 -11.38 -0.96
N VAL A 298 -15.59 -12.69 -1.06
CA VAL A 298 -16.16 -13.56 -2.10
C VAL A 298 -17.68 -13.66 -1.96
N LEU A 299 -18.18 -13.96 -0.75
CA LEU A 299 -19.61 -14.06 -0.47
C LEU A 299 -20.36 -12.74 -0.72
N PHE A 300 -19.70 -11.61 -0.43
CA PHE A 300 -20.24 -10.28 -0.64
C PHE A 300 -20.28 -9.87 -2.12
N ILE A 301 -19.24 -10.20 -2.90
CA ILE A 301 -19.25 -10.01 -4.35
C ILE A 301 -20.36 -10.85 -4.99
N ALA A 302 -20.51 -12.11 -4.58
CA ALA A 302 -21.61 -12.96 -5.03
C ALA A 302 -22.97 -12.30 -4.73
N ARG A 303 -23.18 -11.80 -3.51
CA ARG A 303 -24.44 -11.11 -3.13
C ARG A 303 -24.72 -9.84 -3.93
N ASN A 304 -23.71 -9.07 -4.34
CA ASN A 304 -23.90 -7.87 -5.16
C ASN A 304 -24.12 -8.18 -6.64
N LEU A 305 -23.69 -9.34 -7.15
CA LEU A 305 -24.01 -9.77 -8.51
C LEU A 305 -25.49 -10.18 -8.66
N PHE A 306 -26.12 -10.64 -7.58
CA PHE A 306 -27.52 -11.05 -7.56
C PHE A 306 -28.50 -9.97 -7.06
N ARG A 307 -27.99 -8.81 -6.59
CA ARG A 307 -28.81 -7.63 -6.31
C ARG A 307 -28.79 -6.74 -7.55
N GLN A 308 -29.82 -6.90 -8.39
CA GLN A 308 -30.21 -5.90 -9.39
C GLN A 308 -30.69 -4.63 -8.69
#